data_AF-A0A015J3Y1-F1
#
_entry.id   AF-A0A015J3Y1-F1
#
_cell.length_a   1.000
_cell.length_b   1.000
_cell.length_c   1.000
_cell.angle_alpha   90.00
_cell.angle_beta   90.00
_cell.angle_gamma   90.00
#
_symmetry.space_group_name_H-M   'P 1'
#
loop_
_entity.id
_entity.type
_entity.pdbx_description
1 polymer ?
#
loop_
_entity_poly.entity_id
_entity_poly.type
_entity_poly.pdbx_seq_one_letter_code
_entity_poly.pdbx_strand_id
1 'polypeptide(L)'
;MSKNSPVISYSHEELINLEDALDLNSISESKTPDTSKPEVKNNLKSFAENLGLKFAKKEDLKKFYDFAGPDFIWPSKMSENDHLEIFEFIVDPEWEDIRIEIAINALTYHRLVESGAFKNKPKGSYVLIVHGEVLKYYEKDVSSEDYEQLEKKYPGKYFAPITRKIVLLRRF
;
A
#
# COMPACT_ATOMS: atom_id res chain seq x y z
N MET A 1 21.16 -28.48 42.41
CA MET A 1 21.74 -27.66 43.50
C MET A 1 21.14 -26.27 43.41
N SER A 2 20.28 -25.94 44.38
CA SER A 2 19.69 -24.63 44.62
C SER A 2 20.51 -23.92 45.70
N LYS A 3 20.91 -22.66 45.51
CA LYS A 3 21.21 -21.63 46.55
C LYS A 3 21.17 -20.25 45.85
N ASN A 4 20.14 -19.43 46.08
CA ASN A 4 20.01 -18.41 47.13
C ASN A 4 20.39 -17.01 46.63
N SER A 5 19.39 -16.11 46.60
CA SER A 5 19.56 -14.66 46.58
C SER A 5 20.27 -14.15 47.84
N PRO A 6 20.68 -12.88 47.83
CA PRO A 6 20.36 -12.00 48.95
C PRO A 6 19.63 -10.74 48.49
N VAL A 7 18.54 -10.45 49.20
CA VAL A 7 17.91 -9.13 49.34
C VAL A 7 18.62 -8.43 50.50
N ILE A 8 19.12 -7.21 50.33
CA ILE A 8 19.17 -6.19 51.39
C ILE A 8 18.92 -4.82 50.73
N SER A 9 17.90 -4.13 51.25
CA SER A 9 17.51 -2.75 50.96
C SER A 9 18.34 -1.75 51.76
N TYR A 10 18.54 -0.52 51.27
CA TYR A 10 18.54 0.66 52.14
C TYR A 10 18.06 1.89 51.36
N SER A 11 17.23 2.67 52.04
CA SER A 11 16.55 3.88 51.60
C SER A 11 17.14 5.10 52.33
N HIS A 12 16.81 6.29 51.82
CA HIS A 12 16.84 7.65 52.42
C HIS A 12 18.05 8.56 52.14
N GLU A 13 17.74 9.60 51.35
CA GLU A 13 17.91 11.04 51.62
C GLU A 13 19.30 11.58 51.97
N GLU A 14 19.83 12.43 51.08
CA GLU A 14 20.47 13.67 51.51
C GLU A 14 20.21 14.79 50.49
N LEU A 15 19.63 15.87 51.02
CA LEU A 15 19.22 17.12 50.40
C LEU A 15 20.42 18.06 50.25
N ILE A 16 20.58 18.74 49.11
CA ILE A 16 21.07 20.12 49.11
C ILE A 16 20.26 20.95 48.10
N ASN A 17 19.55 21.90 48.67
CA ASN A 17 18.79 22.99 48.07
C ASN A 17 19.68 23.92 47.23
N LEU A 18 19.15 24.42 46.12
CA LEU A 18 19.46 25.78 45.67
C LEU A 18 18.27 26.34 44.86
N GLU A 19 17.14 26.55 45.53
CA GLU A 19 16.23 27.64 45.19
C GLU A 19 16.73 28.89 45.92
N ASP A 20 17.08 29.92 45.15
CA ASP A 20 16.66 31.31 45.37
C ASP A 20 17.60 32.29 44.68
N ALA A 21 17.22 32.67 43.46
CA ALA A 21 17.37 34.04 42.97
C ALA A 21 16.28 34.31 41.94
N LEU A 22 15.06 34.47 42.47
CA LEU A 22 14.07 35.52 42.19
C LEU A 22 14.04 36.11 40.76
N ASP A 23 12.95 35.88 40.00
CA ASP A 23 11.69 36.68 39.97
C ASP A 23 11.90 38.05 39.24
N LEU A 24 11.13 38.50 38.23
CA LEU A 24 9.69 38.44 38.00
C LEU A 24 9.30 38.94 36.59
N ASN A 25 8.16 38.43 36.11
CA ASN A 25 7.12 39.07 35.29
C ASN A 25 7.30 39.28 33.77
N SER A 26 6.60 38.43 33.00
CA SER A 26 5.42 38.91 32.27
C SER A 26 4.43 37.77 31.97
N ILE A 27 3.23 37.91 32.51
CA ILE A 27 2.03 37.11 32.24
C ILE A 27 1.65 37.21 30.75
N SER A 28 1.39 36.07 30.11
CA SER A 28 0.30 35.97 29.15
C SER A 28 -0.24 34.54 29.12
N GLU A 29 -1.44 34.36 29.66
CA GLU A 29 -2.29 33.22 29.34
C GLU A 29 -2.50 33.17 27.81
N SER A 30 -2.16 32.04 27.19
CA SER A 30 -2.82 31.65 25.94
C SER A 30 -3.02 30.15 25.91
N LYS A 31 -4.28 29.75 26.04
CA LYS A 31 -4.78 28.41 25.77
C LYS A 31 -4.54 28.04 24.30
N THR A 32 -4.03 26.81 24.12
CA THR A 32 -4.25 25.86 23.01
C THR A 32 -3.65 26.16 21.61
N PRO A 33 -3.43 25.14 20.75
CA PRO A 33 -3.77 23.71 20.91
C PRO A 33 -2.62 22.73 20.65
N ASP A 34 -2.78 21.60 21.32
CA ASP A 34 -2.32 20.28 20.93
C ASP A 34 -2.49 20.03 19.42
N THR A 35 -1.38 19.97 18.68
CA THR A 35 -1.35 19.73 17.22
C THR A 35 -1.59 18.25 16.91
N SER A 36 -2.77 17.72 17.26
CA SER A 36 -3.21 16.38 16.85
C SER A 36 -4.29 16.45 15.77
N LYS A 37 -3.85 16.84 14.57
CA LYS A 37 -4.25 16.25 13.27
C LYS A 37 -5.76 16.03 13.02
N PRO A 38 -6.60 17.08 12.97
CA PRO A 38 -7.95 16.98 12.38
C PRO A 38 -7.94 16.88 10.84
N GLU A 39 -6.92 17.43 10.15
CA GLU A 39 -6.87 17.48 8.68
C GLU A 39 -6.71 16.12 8.00
N VAL A 40 -5.92 15.19 8.57
CA VAL A 40 -5.69 13.87 7.94
C VAL A 40 -6.91 12.95 8.07
N LYS A 41 -7.73 13.11 9.12
CA LYS A 41 -8.96 12.30 9.29
C LYS A 41 -10.02 12.62 8.23
N ASN A 42 -10.19 13.90 7.88
CA ASN A 42 -11.12 14.30 6.83
C ASN A 42 -10.65 13.84 5.44
N ASN A 43 -9.33 13.79 5.22
CA ASN A 43 -8.75 13.36 3.95
C ASN A 43 -8.99 11.87 3.65
N LEU A 44 -8.85 10.98 4.65
CA LEU A 44 -9.04 9.53 4.45
C LEU A 44 -10.47 9.16 4.09
N LYS A 45 -11.48 9.85 4.65
CA LYS A 45 -12.88 9.58 4.33
C LYS A 45 -13.15 9.94 2.88
N SER A 46 -12.86 11.17 2.46
CA SER A 46 -13.05 11.59 1.06
C SER A 46 -12.26 10.73 0.08
N PHE A 47 -11.03 10.35 0.45
CA PHE A 47 -10.20 9.44 -0.34
C PHE A 47 -10.88 8.08 -0.56
N ALA A 48 -11.39 7.45 0.51
CA ALA A 48 -12.12 6.19 0.40
C ALA A 48 -13.40 6.32 -0.43
N GLU A 49 -14.13 7.44 -0.31
CA GLU A 49 -15.33 7.68 -1.10
C GLU A 49 -15.02 7.85 -2.59
N ASN A 50 -13.98 8.62 -2.93
CA ASN A 50 -13.56 8.88 -4.30
C ASN A 50 -13.05 7.61 -5.00
N LEU A 51 -12.39 6.72 -4.27
CA LEU A 51 -11.82 5.48 -4.82
C LEU A 51 -12.75 4.27 -4.75
N GLY A 52 -13.96 4.42 -4.18
CA GLY A 52 -14.91 3.31 -4.02
C GLY A 52 -14.55 2.33 -2.89
N LEU A 53 -13.69 2.73 -1.95
CA LEU A 53 -13.14 1.89 -0.88
C LEU A 53 -13.84 2.07 0.48
N LYS A 54 -15.14 2.44 0.48
CA LYS A 54 -15.92 2.69 1.72
C LYS A 54 -16.02 1.47 2.64
N PHE A 55 -15.80 0.27 2.12
CA PHE A 55 -15.83 -0.99 2.88
C PHE A 55 -14.56 -1.24 3.69
N ALA A 56 -13.46 -0.55 3.36
CA ALA A 56 -12.15 -0.84 3.91
C ALA A 56 -12.01 -0.34 5.36
N LYS A 57 -11.25 -1.09 6.16
CA LYS A 57 -10.88 -0.68 7.51
C LYS A 57 -9.97 0.54 7.44
N LYS A 58 -9.96 1.33 8.50
CA LYS A 58 -9.20 2.58 8.55
C LYS A 58 -7.69 2.35 8.40
N GLU A 59 -7.19 1.25 8.96
CA GLU A 59 -5.78 0.85 8.92
C GLU A 59 -5.36 0.50 7.48
N ASP A 60 -6.20 -0.27 6.79
CA ASP A 60 -6.00 -0.69 5.41
C ASP A 60 -6.07 0.51 4.44
N LEU A 61 -7.05 1.39 4.65
CA LEU A 61 -7.14 2.67 3.93
C LEU A 61 -5.89 3.52 4.13
N LYS A 62 -5.32 3.55 5.34
CA LYS A 62 -4.09 4.29 5.60
C LYS A 62 -2.91 3.69 4.83
N LYS A 63 -2.75 2.35 4.81
CA LYS A 63 -1.71 1.69 4.01
C LYS A 63 -1.83 2.05 2.53
N PHE A 64 -3.05 1.99 1.99
CA PHE A 64 -3.29 2.32 0.59
C PHE A 64 -3.07 3.81 0.29
N TYR A 65 -3.50 4.70 1.19
CA TYR A 65 -3.23 6.14 1.09
C TYR A 65 -1.73 6.46 1.10
N ASP A 66 -0.96 5.82 1.98
CA ASP A 66 0.49 6.00 2.08
C ASP A 66 1.20 5.49 0.80
N PHE A 67 0.67 4.46 0.14
CA PHE A 67 1.16 3.97 -1.16
C PHE A 67 0.80 4.89 -2.33
N ALA A 68 -0.47 5.26 -2.45
CA ALA A 68 -1.04 5.86 -3.64
C ALA A 68 -0.89 7.39 -3.68
N GLY A 69 -0.88 8.02 -2.50
CA GLY A 69 -0.94 9.46 -2.33
C GLY A 69 -2.37 10.03 -2.44
N PRO A 70 -2.57 11.28 -2.00
CA PRO A 70 -3.90 11.91 -1.93
C PRO A 70 -4.57 12.12 -3.30
N ASP A 71 -3.77 12.32 -4.35
CA ASP A 71 -4.24 12.66 -5.69
C ASP A 71 -4.35 11.42 -6.61
N PHE A 72 -4.36 10.23 -6.02
CA PHE A 72 -4.47 9.00 -6.77
C PHE A 72 -5.82 8.89 -7.48
N ILE A 73 -5.77 8.44 -8.73
CA ILE A 73 -6.95 8.16 -9.56
C ILE A 73 -6.74 6.81 -10.23
N TRP A 74 -7.74 5.94 -10.15
CA TRP A 74 -7.76 4.68 -10.88
C TRP A 74 -7.75 4.90 -12.41
N PRO A 75 -7.09 4.04 -13.20
CA PRO A 75 -7.29 4.01 -14.65
C PRO A 75 -8.79 3.91 -15.00
N SER A 76 -9.29 4.73 -15.93
CA SER A 76 -10.75 4.91 -16.11
C SER A 76 -11.49 3.68 -16.64
N LYS A 77 -10.76 2.73 -17.23
CA LYS A 77 -11.31 1.47 -17.79
C LYS A 77 -11.15 0.27 -16.87
N MET A 78 -10.68 0.50 -15.65
CA MET A 78 -10.47 -0.55 -14.65
C MET A 78 -11.80 -0.95 -14.02
N SER A 79 -11.98 -2.25 -13.75
CA SER A 79 -13.20 -2.72 -13.09
C SER A 79 -13.09 -2.60 -11.57
N GLU A 80 -14.22 -2.59 -10.88
CA GLU A 80 -14.25 -2.58 -9.40
C GLU A 80 -13.50 -3.79 -8.80
N ASN A 81 -13.53 -4.94 -9.49
CA ASN A 81 -12.77 -6.12 -9.08
C ASN A 81 -11.26 -5.88 -9.16
N ASP A 82 -10.79 -5.21 -10.21
CA ASP A 82 -9.36 -4.93 -10.34
C ASP A 82 -8.94 -3.85 -9.30
N HIS A 83 -9.82 -2.89 -8.96
CA HIS A 83 -9.56 -1.96 -7.84
C HIS A 83 -9.37 -2.72 -6.53
N LEU A 84 -10.25 -3.70 -6.27
CA LEU A 84 -10.18 -4.53 -5.07
C LEU A 84 -8.90 -5.36 -5.04
N GLU A 85 -8.53 -6.00 -6.16
CA GLU A 85 -7.30 -6.80 -6.26
C GLU A 85 -6.05 -5.97 -5.95
N ILE A 86 -5.91 -4.79 -6.55
CA ILE A 86 -4.76 -3.91 -6.27
C ILE A 86 -4.79 -3.38 -4.84
N PHE A 87 -5.98 -3.08 -4.31
CA PHE A 87 -6.12 -2.70 -2.92
C PHE A 87 -5.65 -3.84 -1.99
N GLU A 88 -6.08 -5.08 -2.25
CA GLU A 88 -5.71 -6.27 -1.49
C GLU A 88 -4.20 -6.53 -1.51
N PHE A 89 -3.54 -6.37 -2.66
CA PHE A 89 -2.07 -6.47 -2.73
C PHE A 89 -1.39 -5.56 -1.71
N ILE A 90 -1.91 -4.34 -1.49
CA ILE A 90 -1.30 -3.36 -0.59
C ILE A 90 -1.60 -3.63 0.89
N VAL A 91 -2.78 -4.16 1.21
CA VAL A 91 -3.27 -4.19 2.59
C VAL A 91 -3.11 -5.56 3.25
N ASP A 92 -3.18 -6.63 2.46
CA ASP A 92 -3.08 -8.00 2.96
C ASP A 92 -1.62 -8.34 3.32
N PRO A 93 -1.35 -8.79 4.56
CA PRO A 93 -0.01 -9.21 4.99
C PRO A 93 0.61 -10.34 4.16
N GLU A 94 -0.17 -11.16 3.45
CA GLU A 94 0.36 -12.22 2.58
C GLU A 94 1.32 -11.67 1.52
N TRP A 95 1.09 -10.44 1.07
CA TRP A 95 1.88 -9.78 0.03
C TRP A 95 2.98 -8.85 0.58
N GLU A 96 3.22 -8.80 1.89
CA GLU A 96 4.02 -7.75 2.54
C GLU A 96 5.36 -7.48 1.82
N ASP A 97 6.09 -8.53 1.41
CA ASP A 97 7.41 -8.42 0.77
C ASP A 97 7.39 -7.90 -0.67
N ILE A 98 6.27 -8.08 -1.39
CA ILE A 98 6.15 -7.77 -2.83
C ILE A 98 5.00 -6.82 -3.17
N ARG A 99 4.23 -6.36 -2.18
CA ARG A 99 2.99 -5.59 -2.35
C ARG A 99 3.13 -4.36 -3.24
N ILE A 100 4.22 -3.62 -3.06
CA ILE A 100 4.46 -2.37 -3.79
C ILE A 100 4.74 -2.68 -5.25
N GLU A 101 5.58 -3.68 -5.49
CA GLU A 101 5.98 -4.10 -6.83
C GLU A 101 4.79 -4.65 -7.62
N ILE A 102 4.02 -5.58 -7.05
CA ILE A 102 2.86 -6.17 -7.73
C ILE A 102 1.77 -5.13 -8.00
N ALA A 103 1.51 -4.20 -7.06
CA ALA A 103 0.55 -3.12 -7.26
C ALA A 103 0.99 -2.13 -8.35
N ILE A 104 2.27 -1.75 -8.38
CA ILE A 104 2.82 -0.88 -9.44
C ILE A 104 2.71 -1.56 -10.80
N ASN A 105 3.08 -2.84 -10.89
CA ASN A 105 3.05 -3.58 -12.14
C ASN A 105 1.61 -3.78 -12.65
N ALA A 106 0.65 -4.07 -11.75
CA ALA A 106 -0.77 -4.15 -12.08
C ALA A 106 -1.33 -2.80 -12.56
N LEU A 107 -1.07 -1.70 -11.84
CA LEU A 107 -1.49 -0.36 -12.26
C LEU A 107 -0.92 0.02 -13.64
N THR A 108 0.35 -0.33 -13.88
CA THR A 108 1.01 -0.12 -15.16
C THR A 108 0.30 -0.87 -16.27
N TYR A 109 -0.04 -2.14 -16.06
CA TYR A 109 -0.82 -2.92 -17.02
C TYR A 109 -2.12 -2.21 -17.41
N HIS A 110 -2.91 -1.77 -16.43
CA HIS A 110 -4.19 -1.12 -16.70
C HIS A 110 -4.02 0.22 -17.45
N ARG A 111 -2.99 1.02 -17.13
CA ARG A 111 -2.67 2.25 -17.88
C ARG A 111 -2.25 1.96 -19.33
N LEU A 112 -1.52 0.87 -19.57
CA LEU A 112 -1.15 0.43 -20.92
C LEU A 112 -2.37 -0.04 -21.72
N VAL A 113 -3.29 -0.76 -21.08
CA VAL A 113 -4.58 -1.13 -21.70
C VAL A 113 -5.39 0.12 -22.04
N GLU A 114 -5.49 1.07 -21.11
CA GLU A 114 -6.28 2.29 -21.26
C GLU A 114 -5.80 3.16 -22.43
N SER A 115 -4.48 3.41 -22.48
CA SER A 115 -3.79 4.15 -23.55
C SER A 115 -3.80 3.42 -24.90
N GLY A 116 -4.10 2.11 -24.91
CA GLY A 116 -4.10 1.29 -26.11
C GLY A 116 -2.71 0.93 -26.61
N ALA A 117 -1.71 0.88 -25.72
CA ALA A 117 -0.33 0.47 -26.03
C ALA A 117 -0.27 -0.91 -26.70
N PHE A 118 -1.28 -1.74 -26.49
CA PHE A 118 -1.35 -3.10 -27.01
C PHE A 118 -2.15 -3.27 -28.31
N LYS A 119 -2.67 -2.20 -28.92
CA LYS A 119 -3.55 -2.29 -30.12
C LYS A 119 -2.96 -3.07 -31.29
N ASN A 120 -1.63 -3.02 -31.46
CA ASN A 120 -0.92 -3.69 -32.56
C ASN A 120 -0.36 -5.07 -32.16
N LYS A 121 -0.64 -5.56 -30.95
CA LYS A 121 -0.13 -6.84 -30.47
C LYS A 121 -1.09 -7.97 -30.84
N PRO A 122 -0.58 -9.18 -31.14
CA PRO A 122 -1.42 -10.33 -31.43
C PRO A 122 -2.39 -10.61 -30.27
N LYS A 123 -3.66 -10.89 -30.59
CA LYS A 123 -4.64 -11.29 -29.57
C LYS A 123 -4.22 -12.60 -28.92
N GLY A 124 -4.28 -12.68 -27.60
CA GLY A 124 -3.85 -13.86 -26.84
C GLY A 124 -2.34 -13.91 -26.56
N SER A 125 -1.59 -12.89 -26.99
CA SER A 125 -0.24 -12.65 -26.47
C SER A 125 -0.31 -12.21 -25.00
N TYR A 126 0.81 -12.34 -24.30
CA TYR A 126 0.96 -11.96 -22.90
C TYR A 126 2.04 -10.89 -22.77
N VAL A 127 1.92 -10.08 -21.73
CA VAL A 127 2.92 -9.08 -21.35
C VAL A 127 3.47 -9.43 -19.97
N LEU A 128 4.79 -9.32 -19.84
CA LEU A 128 5.50 -9.35 -18.57
C LEU A 128 5.91 -7.92 -18.21
N ILE A 129 5.41 -7.45 -17.06
CA ILE A 129 5.73 -6.14 -16.50
C ILE A 129 6.52 -6.33 -15.21
N VAL A 130 7.61 -5.59 -15.08
CA VAL A 130 8.51 -5.59 -13.93
C VAL A 130 8.96 -4.14 -13.70
N HIS A 131 9.00 -3.70 -12.46
CA HIS A 131 9.36 -2.36 -12.01
C HIS A 131 8.57 -1.24 -12.71
N GLY A 132 7.29 -1.47 -12.99
CA GLY A 132 6.41 -0.54 -13.67
C GLY A 132 6.67 -0.39 -15.16
N GLU A 133 7.43 -1.31 -15.77
CA GLU A 133 7.78 -1.25 -17.19
C GLU A 133 7.54 -2.58 -17.91
N VAL A 134 7.26 -2.51 -19.22
CA VAL A 134 7.15 -3.72 -20.04
C VAL A 134 8.54 -4.31 -20.26
N LEU A 135 8.77 -5.48 -19.67
CA LEU A 135 10.01 -6.21 -19.88
C LEU A 135 9.98 -7.04 -21.16
N LYS A 136 8.88 -7.75 -21.41
CA LYS A 136 8.78 -8.69 -22.54
C LYS A 136 7.34 -8.98 -22.96
N TYR A 137 7.17 -9.28 -24.25
CA TYR A 137 5.94 -9.85 -24.80
C TYR A 137 6.13 -11.34 -25.12
N TYR A 138 5.08 -12.12 -24.92
CA TYR A 138 5.03 -13.55 -25.22
C TYR A 138 3.89 -13.82 -26.19
N GLU A 139 4.12 -14.64 -27.22
CA GLU A 139 3.08 -14.94 -28.21
C GLU A 139 1.90 -15.72 -27.63
N LYS A 140 2.16 -16.47 -26.55
CA LYS A 140 1.21 -17.31 -25.82
C LYS A 140 1.59 -17.35 -24.34
N ASP A 141 0.73 -17.97 -23.54
CA ASP A 141 1.02 -18.28 -22.15
C ASP A 141 2.28 -19.16 -21.99
N VAL A 142 2.90 -19.10 -20.82
CA VAL A 142 4.07 -19.93 -20.45
C VAL A 142 3.63 -21.18 -19.70
N SER A 143 4.49 -22.20 -19.59
CA SER A 143 4.18 -23.35 -18.73
C SER A 143 4.21 -22.96 -17.25
N SER A 144 3.66 -23.79 -16.38
CA SER A 144 3.72 -23.58 -14.93
C SER A 144 5.16 -23.49 -14.42
N GLU A 145 6.07 -24.33 -14.95
CA GLU A 145 7.49 -24.31 -14.57
C GLU A 145 8.18 -23.02 -15.00
N ASP A 146 7.89 -22.52 -16.21
CA ASP A 146 8.41 -21.24 -16.68
C ASP A 146 7.82 -20.08 -15.86
N TYR A 147 6.54 -20.16 -15.49
CA TYR A 147 5.90 -19.17 -14.62
C TYR A 147 6.54 -19.11 -13.24
N GLU A 148 6.84 -20.26 -12.62
CA GLU A 148 7.56 -20.33 -11.34
C GLU A 148 8.98 -19.77 -11.44
N GLN A 149 9.68 -20.02 -12.56
CA GLN A 149 10.99 -19.42 -12.79
C GLN A 149 10.90 -17.90 -12.90
N LEU A 150 9.87 -17.39 -13.58
CA LEU A 150 9.61 -15.95 -13.64
C LEU A 150 9.29 -15.38 -12.25
N GLU A 151 8.55 -16.09 -11.40
CA GLU A 151 8.23 -15.65 -10.03
C GLU A 151 9.49 -15.54 -9.17
N LYS A 152 10.35 -16.57 -9.22
CA LYS A 152 11.64 -16.56 -8.51
C LYS A 152 12.58 -15.46 -9.02
N LYS A 153 12.53 -15.17 -10.32
CA LYS A 153 13.41 -14.20 -10.97
C LYS A 153 12.95 -12.75 -10.76
N TYR A 154 11.64 -12.52 -10.79
CA TYR A 154 11.02 -11.21 -10.68
C TYR A 154 9.86 -11.28 -9.67
N PRO A 155 10.13 -11.31 -8.37
CA PRO A 155 9.09 -11.30 -7.35
C PRO A 155 8.17 -10.07 -7.53
N GLY A 156 6.86 -10.28 -7.48
CA GLY A 156 5.88 -9.21 -7.72
C GLY A 156 5.70 -8.81 -9.19
N LYS A 157 6.21 -9.59 -10.14
CA LYS A 157 5.92 -9.40 -11.57
C LYS A 157 4.41 -9.38 -11.84
N TYR A 158 4.02 -8.70 -12.91
CA TYR A 158 2.67 -8.83 -13.45
C TYR A 158 2.75 -9.46 -14.84
N PHE A 159 2.23 -10.69 -14.95
CA PHE A 159 2.18 -11.43 -16.20
C PHE A 159 0.72 -11.64 -16.60
N ALA A 160 0.28 -10.95 -17.64
CA ALA A 160 -1.13 -10.85 -17.98
C ALA A 160 -1.36 -10.96 -19.50
N PRO A 161 -2.52 -11.49 -19.91
CA PRO A 161 -2.88 -11.56 -21.32
C PRO A 161 -3.19 -10.18 -21.87
N ILE A 162 -2.63 -9.86 -23.04
CA ILE A 162 -3.02 -8.73 -23.88
C ILE A 162 -4.36 -9.10 -24.55
N THR A 163 -5.42 -8.85 -23.80
CA THR A 163 -6.85 -9.12 -24.05
C THR A 163 -7.26 -10.10 -25.19
N ARG A 164 -8.03 -11.12 -24.78
CA ARG A 164 -9.40 -11.34 -25.29
C ARG A 164 -10.39 -11.11 -24.14
N LYS A 165 -11.36 -10.22 -24.29
CA LYS A 165 -12.67 -10.37 -23.63
C LYS A 165 -13.79 -9.98 -24.60
N ILE A 166 -14.29 -10.96 -25.34
CA ILE A 166 -15.73 -11.09 -25.64
C ILE A 166 -16.03 -12.58 -25.63
N VAL A 167 -16.54 -13.10 -24.51
CA VAL A 167 -17.28 -14.38 -24.57
C VAL A 167 -18.74 -13.98 -24.78
N LEU A 168 -19.19 -14.01 -26.04
CA LEU A 168 -20.61 -13.89 -26.34
C LEU A 168 -21.24 -15.24 -26.04
N LEU A 169 -21.79 -15.42 -24.84
CA LEU A 169 -22.57 -16.60 -24.50
C LEU A 169 -23.91 -16.53 -25.25
N ARG A 170 -24.02 -17.26 -26.37
CA ARG A 170 -25.33 -17.54 -26.98
C ARG A 170 -25.90 -18.79 -26.29
N ARG A 171 -27.03 -18.63 -25.61
CA ARG A 171 -27.89 -19.77 -25.25
C ARG A 171 -28.75 -20.09 -26.48
N PHE A 172 -28.78 -21.37 -26.87
CA PHE A 172 -29.80 -21.92 -27.76
C PHE A 172 -30.96 -22.45 -26.93
#